data_AF-A0A8I3MK63-F1
#
_entry.id   AF-A0A8I3MK63-F1
#
_cell.length_a   1.000
_cell.length_b   1.000
_cell.length_c   1.000
_cell.angle_alpha   90.00
_cell.angle_beta   90.00
_cell.angle_gamma   90.00
#
_symmetry.space_group_name_H-M   'P 1'
#
loop_
_entity.id
_entity.type
_entity.pdbx_description
1 polymer ?
#
loop_
_entity_poly.entity_id
_entity_poly.type
_entity_poly.pdbx_seq_one_letter_code
_entity_poly.pdbx_strand_id
1 'polypeptide(L)'
;MLLLLLGIIVLHVAVLVLLFVSTIVSQWVVGNGHATDLWQNCSTSSAGNVHHCHSSSANGLCVMSAASIYTVRHPEWHFNSDYAYGFTYILAWVAFPLALLSGVIYVILRKRE
;
A
#
# COMPACT_ATOMS: atom_id res chain seq x y z
N MET A 1 1.82 22.09 24.01
CA MET A 1 0.73 21.10 23.89
C MET A 1 0.00 21.25 22.55
N LEU A 2 -0.51 22.44 22.19
CA LEU A 2 -1.14 22.71 20.89
C LEU A 2 -0.26 22.40 19.66
N LEU A 3 1.03 22.77 19.68
CA LEU A 3 1.97 22.49 18.57
C LEU A 3 2.22 20.98 18.36
N LEU A 4 2.23 20.19 19.44
CA LEU A 4 2.39 18.73 19.36
C LEU A 4 1.12 18.06 18.83
N LEU A 5 -0.05 18.53 19.26
CA LEU A 5 -1.34 18.05 18.76
C LEU A 5 -1.51 18.34 17.27
N LEU A 6 -1.13 19.56 16.84
CA LEU A 6 -1.13 19.95 15.43
C LEU A 6 -0.21 19.06 14.59
N GLY A 7 0.98 18.74 15.10
CA GLY A 7 1.91 17.83 14.43
C GLY A 7 1.35 16.42 14.21
N ILE A 8 0.64 15.87 15.19
CA ILE A 8 0.00 14.54 15.09
C ILE A 8 -1.14 14.56 14.07
N ILE A 9 -1.95 15.62 14.04
CA ILE A 9 -3.05 15.78 13.09
C ILE A 9 -2.50 15.85 11.66
N VAL A 10 -1.47 16.67 11.43
CA VAL A 10 -0.83 16.78 10.11
C VAL A 10 -0.24 15.43 9.68
N LEU A 11 0.40 14.72 10.60
CA LEU A 11 0.99 13.41 10.32
C LEU A 11 -0.07 12.34 10.03
N HIS A 12 -1.22 12.36 10.72
CA HIS A 12 -2.38 11.51 10.39
C HIS A 12 -2.96 11.83 9.01
N VAL A 13 -3.15 13.10 8.68
CA VAL A 13 -3.68 13.51 7.38
C VAL A 13 -2.73 13.05 6.25
N ALA A 14 -1.42 13.18 6.45
CA ALA A 14 -0.43 12.66 5.50
C ALA A 14 -0.56 11.14 5.29
N VAL A 15 -0.73 10.36 6.35
CA VAL A 15 -0.97 8.90 6.26
C VAL A 15 -2.23 8.58 5.47
N LEU A 16 -3.33 9.30 5.72
CA LEU A 16 -4.59 9.10 4.99
C LEU A 16 -4.45 9.42 3.50
N VAL A 17 -3.72 10.49 3.16
CA VAL A 17 -3.44 10.86 1.77
C VAL A 17 -2.56 9.81 1.08
N LEU A 18 -1.51 9.33 1.74
CA LEU A 18 -0.63 8.30 1.17
C LEU A 18 -1.38 6.97 0.93
N LEU A 19 -2.26 6.59 1.85
CA LEU A 19 -3.13 5.42 1.69
C LEU A 19 -4.14 5.61 0.56
N PHE A 20 -4.73 6.80 0.43
CA PHE A 20 -5.67 7.12 -0.65
C PHE A 20 -5.01 7.09 -2.03
N VAL A 21 -3.80 7.66 -2.16
CA VAL A 21 -3.02 7.61 -3.41
C VAL A 21 -2.64 6.16 -3.75
N SER A 22 -2.26 5.37 -2.74
CA SER A 22 -1.93 3.95 -2.93
C SER A 22 -3.12 3.10 -3.36
N THR A 23 -4.35 3.44 -2.96
CA THR A 23 -5.54 2.69 -3.36
C THR A 23 -6.06 3.10 -4.72
N ILE A 24 -5.85 4.34 -5.16
CA ILE A 24 -6.37 4.82 -6.45
C ILE A 24 -5.48 4.41 -7.62
N VAL A 25 -4.15 4.40 -7.43
CA VAL A 25 -3.25 4.16 -8.54
C VAL A 25 -3.11 2.67 -8.84
N SER A 26 -3.39 2.32 -10.09
CA SER A 26 -3.33 0.99 -10.70
C SER A 26 -1.92 0.66 -11.20
N GLN A 27 -1.00 0.36 -10.26
CA GLN A 27 0.34 -0.15 -10.57
C GLN A 27 0.94 -0.96 -9.40
N TRP A 28 0.23 -1.95 -8.85
CA TRP A 28 0.82 -2.71 -7.74
C TRP A 28 1.96 -3.62 -8.22
N VAL A 29 1.71 -4.43 -9.25
CA VAL A 29 2.71 -5.31 -9.88
C VAL A 29 2.48 -5.31 -11.38
N VAL A 30 3.58 -5.19 -12.15
CA VAL A 30 3.57 -5.23 -13.61
C VAL A 30 4.58 -6.28 -14.08
N GLY A 31 4.15 -7.26 -14.89
CA GLY A 31 5.07 -8.25 -15.42
C GLY A 31 4.49 -9.15 -16.51
N ASN A 32 5.33 -9.46 -17.51
CA ASN A 32 5.12 -10.45 -18.59
C ASN A 32 3.70 -10.55 -19.19
N GLY A 33 3.07 -9.41 -19.51
CA GLY A 33 1.71 -9.45 -20.06
C GLY A 33 0.61 -9.47 -18.99
N HIS A 34 0.92 -9.13 -17.74
CA HIS A 34 -0.03 -9.04 -16.64
C HIS A 34 0.20 -7.73 -15.87
N ALA A 35 -0.85 -6.95 -15.72
CA ALA A 35 -0.91 -5.78 -14.87
C ALA A 35 -1.94 -6.06 -13.78
N THR A 36 -1.47 -6.13 -12.54
CA THR A 36 -2.36 -6.33 -11.40
C THR A 36 -2.51 -5.03 -10.64
N ASP A 37 -3.75 -4.59 -10.54
CA ASP A 37 -4.18 -3.50 -9.69
C ASP A 37 -4.90 -4.07 -8.49
N LEU A 38 -5.12 -3.22 -7.49
CA LEU A 38 -5.88 -3.60 -6.31
C LEU A 38 -7.31 -4.02 -6.69
N TRP A 39 -7.96 -3.26 -7.57
CA TRP A 39 -9.37 -3.41 -7.94
C TRP A 39 -9.60 -4.26 -9.18
N GLN A 40 -8.58 -4.44 -10.02
CA GLN A 40 -8.71 -5.03 -11.34
C GLN A 40 -7.43 -5.80 -11.68
N ASN A 41 -7.57 -7.01 -12.19
CA ASN A 41 -6.46 -7.78 -12.73
C ASN A 41 -6.62 -7.86 -14.24
N CYS A 42 -5.66 -7.31 -14.98
CA CYS A 42 -5.66 -7.21 -16.42
C CYS A 42 -4.51 -8.02 -17.04
N SER A 43 -4.81 -8.85 -18.04
CA SER A 43 -3.78 -9.48 -18.87
C SER A 43 -3.63 -8.74 -20.20
N THR A 44 -2.39 -8.40 -20.54
CA THR A 44 -1.97 -7.82 -21.81
C THR A 44 -1.36 -8.89 -22.73
N SER A 45 -1.74 -8.84 -24.00
CA SER A 45 -1.14 -9.62 -25.06
C SER A 45 0.33 -9.28 -25.27
N SER A 46 1.08 -10.22 -25.84
CA SER A 46 2.39 -9.99 -26.47
C SER A 46 2.40 -8.86 -27.51
N ALA A 47 1.24 -8.46 -28.05
CA ALA A 47 1.07 -7.32 -28.97
C ALA A 47 0.72 -5.97 -28.27
N GLY A 48 0.69 -5.92 -26.94
CA GLY A 48 0.40 -4.71 -26.15
C GLY A 48 -1.09 -4.42 -25.90
N ASN A 49 -2.00 -5.24 -26.43
CA ASN A 49 -3.44 -5.06 -26.24
C ASN A 49 -3.93 -5.77 -24.96
N VAL A 50 -4.72 -5.08 -24.14
CA VAL A 50 -5.38 -5.67 -22.96
C VAL A 50 -6.45 -6.65 -23.44
N HIS A 51 -6.34 -7.93 -23.05
CA HIS A 51 -7.24 -9.00 -23.47
C HIS A 51 -8.40 -9.23 -22.50
N HIS A 52 -8.12 -9.24 -21.19
CA HIS A 52 -9.14 -9.48 -20.17
C HIS A 52 -8.82 -8.72 -18.90
N CYS A 53 -9.83 -8.02 -18.35
CA CYS A 53 -9.77 -7.39 -17.03
C CYS A 53 -10.89 -7.93 -16.14
N HIS A 54 -10.53 -8.42 -14.96
CA HIS A 54 -11.48 -8.90 -13.98
C HIS A 54 -11.46 -7.99 -12.74
N SER A 55 -12.63 -7.53 -12.30
CA SER A 55 -12.72 -6.71 -11.07
C SER A 55 -12.68 -7.59 -9.82
N SER A 56 -11.84 -7.18 -8.86
CA SER A 56 -11.77 -7.74 -7.50
C SER A 56 -12.38 -6.73 -6.52
N SER A 57 -13.34 -7.19 -5.70
CA SER A 57 -14.13 -6.34 -4.80
C SER A 57 -13.52 -6.17 -3.39
N ALA A 58 -12.38 -6.79 -3.10
CA ALA A 58 -11.80 -6.82 -1.76
C ALA A 58 -10.63 -5.83 -1.60
N ASN A 59 -10.92 -4.53 -1.45
CA ASN A 59 -9.88 -3.50 -1.59
C ASN A 59 -9.44 -2.82 -0.28
N GLY A 60 -10.29 -2.77 0.74
CA GLY A 60 -9.95 -2.16 2.04
C GLY A 60 -9.28 -3.14 3.04
N LEU A 61 -9.85 -4.34 3.18
CA LEU A 61 -9.36 -5.36 4.11
C LEU A 61 -8.04 -6.00 3.61
N CYS A 62 -7.84 -6.02 2.29
CA CYS A 62 -6.65 -6.59 1.64
C CYS A 62 -5.40 -5.73 1.78
N VAL A 63 -5.48 -4.41 1.96
CA VAL A 63 -4.27 -3.58 2.16
C VAL A 63 -3.63 -3.86 3.52
N MET A 64 -4.43 -3.96 4.59
CA MET A 64 -3.93 -4.36 5.91
C MET A 64 -3.42 -5.81 5.93
N SER A 65 -4.09 -6.72 5.22
CA SER A 65 -3.67 -8.12 5.17
C SER A 65 -2.50 -8.36 4.20
N ALA A 66 -2.35 -7.58 3.13
CA ALA A 66 -1.16 -7.61 2.26
C ALA A 66 0.08 -7.10 3.00
N ALA A 67 -0.07 -6.03 3.79
CA ALA A 67 1.00 -5.52 4.64
C ALA A 67 1.44 -6.55 5.70
N SER A 68 0.50 -7.28 6.32
CA SER A 68 0.81 -8.31 7.32
C SER A 68 1.31 -9.63 6.71
N ILE A 69 0.88 -10.00 5.50
CA ILE A 69 1.39 -11.18 4.80
C ILE A 69 2.85 -10.96 4.35
N TYR A 70 3.23 -9.75 3.95
CA TYR A 70 4.60 -9.48 3.50
C TYR A 70 5.63 -9.50 4.62
N THR A 71 5.28 -9.06 5.84
CA THR A 71 6.19 -9.21 7.00
C THR A 71 6.48 -10.69 7.30
N VAL A 72 5.59 -11.60 6.91
CA VAL A 72 5.75 -13.05 7.08
C VAL A 72 6.45 -13.73 5.88
N ARG A 73 6.37 -13.15 4.67
CA ARG A 73 6.85 -13.79 3.41
C ARG A 73 8.16 -13.25 2.82
N HIS A 74 8.86 -12.39 3.55
CA HIS A 74 10.11 -11.75 3.13
C HIS A 74 11.27 -12.66 2.61
N PRO A 75 11.36 -13.99 2.84
CA PRO A 75 12.52 -14.76 2.33
C PRO A 75 12.35 -15.46 0.96
N GLU A 76 11.14 -15.63 0.40
CA GLU A 76 10.91 -16.71 -0.61
C GLU A 76 10.64 -16.23 -2.06
N TRP A 77 10.61 -14.92 -2.34
CA TRP A 77 10.09 -14.38 -3.62
C TRP A 77 11.16 -13.89 -4.62
N HIS A 78 12.22 -14.67 -4.80
CA HIS A 78 13.23 -14.45 -5.86
C HIS A 78 13.32 -15.65 -6.82
N PHE A 79 12.23 -16.01 -7.51
CA PHE A 79 12.27 -17.10 -8.49
C PHE A 79 11.78 -16.78 -9.92
N ASN A 80 11.43 -15.54 -10.27
CA ASN A 80 11.33 -15.15 -11.68
C ASN A 80 11.44 -13.63 -11.85
N SER A 81 12.44 -13.16 -12.61
CA SER A 81 12.78 -11.74 -12.81
C SER A 81 11.78 -10.93 -13.68
N ASP A 82 10.58 -11.45 -13.92
CA ASP A 82 9.66 -10.92 -14.92
C ASP A 82 8.58 -9.98 -14.36
N TYR A 83 8.53 -9.79 -13.04
CA TYR A 83 7.54 -8.96 -12.35
C TYR A 83 8.21 -7.83 -11.56
N ALA A 84 7.83 -6.59 -11.85
CA ALA A 84 8.29 -5.40 -11.17
C ALA A 84 7.20 -4.84 -10.26
N TYR A 85 7.57 -4.46 -9.03
CA TYR A 85 6.68 -3.75 -8.12
C TYR A 85 6.56 -2.29 -8.56
N GLY A 86 5.33 -1.75 -8.57
CA GLY A 86 5.14 -0.34 -8.85
C GLY A 86 5.23 0.54 -7.59
N PHE A 87 5.18 1.85 -7.80
CA PHE A 87 5.46 2.83 -6.73
C PHE A 87 4.40 2.82 -5.61
N THR A 88 3.17 2.40 -5.91
CA THR A 88 2.06 2.33 -4.94
C THR A 88 2.35 1.34 -3.83
N TYR A 89 3.07 0.26 -4.14
CA TYR A 89 3.53 -0.71 -3.17
C TYR A 89 4.46 -0.09 -2.12
N ILE A 90 5.36 0.79 -2.57
CA ILE A 90 6.31 1.48 -1.70
C ILE A 90 5.57 2.49 -0.81
N LEU A 91 4.59 3.21 -1.35
CA LEU A 91 3.76 4.13 -0.57
C LEU A 91 2.97 3.43 0.54
N ALA A 92 2.38 2.26 0.27
CA ALA A 92 1.68 1.47 1.28
C ALA A 92 2.61 1.07 2.42
N TRP A 93 3.85 0.68 2.09
CA TRP A 93 4.89 0.33 3.05
C TRP A 93 5.31 1.51 3.92
N VAL A 94 5.39 2.72 3.37
CA VAL A 94 5.73 3.93 4.12
C VAL A 94 4.56 4.38 5.00
N ALA A 95 3.33 4.23 4.55
CA ALA A 95 2.15 4.64 5.32
C ALA A 95 2.00 3.86 6.64
N PHE A 96 2.38 2.58 6.67
CA PHE A 96 2.26 1.72 7.86
C PHE A 96 3.10 2.18 9.09
N PRO A 97 4.44 2.33 9.01
CA PRO A 97 5.24 2.81 10.12
C PRO A 97 4.88 4.24 10.52
N LEU A 98 4.50 5.09 9.56
CA LEU A 98 4.03 6.45 9.86
C LEU A 98 2.73 6.42 10.67
N ALA A 99 1.77 5.55 10.31
CA ALA A 99 0.54 5.34 11.08
C ALA A 99 0.83 4.84 12.50
N LEU A 100 1.74 3.88 12.65
CA LEU A 100 2.11 3.29 13.94
C LEU A 100 2.79 4.31 14.85
N LEU A 101 3.76 5.08 14.32
CA LEU A 101 4.43 6.15 15.05
C LEU A 101 3.44 7.22 15.52
N SER A 102 2.45 7.58 14.68
CA SER A 102 1.41 8.55 15.04
C SER A 102 0.60 8.12 16.27
N GLY A 103 0.22 6.84 16.33
CA GLY A 103 -0.54 6.26 17.44
C GLY A 103 0.31 6.13 18.71
N VAL A 104 1.56 5.70 18.58
CA VAL A 104 2.49 5.57 19.72
C VAL A 104 2.75 6.94 20.35
N ILE A 105 3.01 7.98 19.55
CA ILE A 105 3.23 9.34 20.04
C ILE A 105 1.99 9.86 20.79
N TYR A 106 0.79 9.60 20.26
CA TYR A 106 -0.47 9.98 20.93
C TYR A 106 -0.64 9.27 22.28
N VAL A 107 -0.38 7.95 22.35
CA VAL A 107 -0.49 7.19 23.61
C VAL A 107 0.54 7.64 24.64
N ILE A 108 1.77 7.98 24.20
CA ILE A 108 2.81 8.51 25.09
C ILE A 108 2.40 9.86 25.66
N LEU A 109 1.86 10.76 24.84
CA LEU A 109 1.36 12.06 25.32
C LEU A 109 0.21 11.89 26.31
N ARG A 110 -0.71 10.95 26.04
CA ARG A 110 -1.83 10.62 26.93
C ARG A 110 -1.41 10.06 28.28
N LYS A 111 -0.22 9.45 28.39
CA LYS A 111 0.32 8.93 29.65
C LYS A 111 1.11 9.95 30.46
N ARG A 112 1.37 11.14 29.90
CA ARG A 112 2.20 12.20 30.48
C ARG A 112 1.36 13.39 30.96
N GLU A 113 0.10 13.46 30.55
CA GLU A 113 -0.98 14.16 31.25
C GLU A 113 -1.52 13.30 32.39
#